data_AF-A0A1E4JQG1-F1
#
_entry.id   AF-A0A1E4JQG1-F1
#
_cell.length_a   1.000
_cell.length_b   1.000
_cell.length_c   1.000
_cell.angle_alpha   90.00
_cell.angle_beta   90.00
_cell.angle_gamma   90.00
#
_symmetry.space_group_name_H-M   'P 1'
#
loop_
_entity.id
_entity.type
_entity.pdbx_description
1 polymer ?
#
loop_
_entity_poly.entity_id
_entity_poly.type
_entity_poly.pdbx_seq_one_letter_code
_entity_poly.pdbx_strand_id
1 'polypeptide(L)'
;MRLLLDTHALIWWLEDSPHLGPVSRALIADADNDVLVSIVSLWEITIKWWVGKLAQSGSHFAELLDDQRIDLLPVTAEHIRALDTLAFHHGDPFDHLILAQAERERLMVVTSDRQMALYGVPCIEAAK
;
A
#
# COMPACT_ATOMS: atom_id res chain seq x y z
N MET A 1 1.18 -15.73 2.91
CA MET A 1 0.20 -14.77 3.50
C MET A 1 -0.18 -13.73 2.46
N ARG A 2 -1.19 -12.87 2.69
CA ARG A 2 -1.57 -11.82 1.73
C ARG A 2 -1.22 -10.44 2.26
N LEU A 3 -0.34 -9.73 1.57
CA LEU A 3 0.21 -8.44 1.96
C LEU A 3 -0.34 -7.34 1.05
N LEU A 4 -0.70 -6.19 1.62
CA LEU A 4 -0.97 -4.97 0.88
C LEU A 4 0.12 -3.96 1.20
N LEU A 5 0.91 -3.57 0.21
CA LEU A 5 1.93 -2.55 0.39
C LEU A 5 1.27 -1.17 0.42
N ASP A 6 1.53 -0.42 1.48
CA ASP A 6 1.24 1.00 1.53
C ASP A 6 2.14 1.76 0.54
N THR A 7 1.78 2.99 0.20
CA THR A 7 2.43 3.78 -0.85
C THR A 7 3.92 3.99 -0.61
N HIS A 8 4.35 4.32 0.62
CA HIS A 8 5.79 4.45 0.89
C HIS A 8 6.50 3.10 0.90
N ALA A 9 5.84 2.03 1.34
CA ALA A 9 6.44 0.68 1.36
C ALA A 9 6.69 0.18 -0.07
N LEU A 10 5.75 0.45 -0.99
CA LEU A 10 5.93 0.22 -2.42
C LEU A 10 7.14 0.97 -2.98
N ILE A 11 7.21 2.29 -2.74
CA ILE A 11 8.32 3.12 -3.22
C ILE A 11 9.65 2.59 -2.68
N TRP A 12 9.72 2.29 -1.37
CA TRP A 12 10.93 1.77 -0.76
C TRP A 12 11.34 0.40 -1.31
N TRP A 13 10.38 -0.48 -1.62
CA TRP A 13 10.67 -1.76 -2.25
C TRP A 13 11.25 -1.56 -3.66
N LEU A 14 10.60 -0.77 -4.51
CA LEU A 14 10.99 -0.58 -5.91
C LEU A 14 12.29 0.21 -6.07
N GLU A 15 12.60 1.11 -5.14
CA GLU A 15 13.83 1.91 -5.14
C GLU A 15 14.98 1.25 -4.35
N ASP A 16 14.80 0.01 -3.87
CA ASP A 16 15.74 -0.69 -2.98
C ASP A 16 16.17 0.17 -1.78
N SER A 17 15.23 0.91 -1.19
CA SER A 17 15.51 1.87 -0.13
C SER A 17 15.92 1.15 1.17
N PRO A 18 16.94 1.67 1.90
CA PRO A 18 17.32 1.14 3.21
C PRO A 18 16.28 1.42 4.30
N HIS A 19 15.25 2.23 4.00
CA HIS A 19 14.14 2.47 4.91
C HIS A 19 13.20 1.27 5.01
N LEU A 20 13.19 0.36 4.02
CA LEU A 20 12.43 -0.88 4.14
C LEU A 20 13.19 -1.87 5.03
N GLY A 21 12.63 -2.14 6.20
CA GLY A 21 13.19 -3.01 7.21
C GLY A 21 13.41 -4.44 6.71
N PRO A 22 14.38 -5.18 7.29
CA PRO A 22 14.74 -6.51 6.85
C PRO A 22 13.59 -7.51 6.96
N VAL A 23 12.69 -7.37 7.95
CA VAL A 23 11.55 -8.27 8.12
C VAL A 23 10.55 -8.09 6.98
N SER A 24 10.14 -6.85 6.71
CA SER A 24 9.18 -6.52 5.67
C SER A 24 9.74 -6.88 4.29
N ARG A 25 11.02 -6.60 4.06
CA ARG A 25 11.73 -7.02 2.85
C ARG A 25 11.72 -8.53 2.65
N ALA A 26 12.00 -9.31 3.70
CA ALA A 26 11.95 -10.77 3.64
C ALA A 26 10.54 -11.28 3.33
N LEU A 27 9.51 -10.69 3.95
CA LEU A 27 8.11 -11.05 3.71
C LEU A 27 7.66 -10.74 2.28
N ILE A 28 8.10 -9.62 1.71
CA ILE A 28 7.78 -9.23 0.33
C ILE A 28 8.52 -10.12 -0.68
N ALA A 29 9.77 -10.50 -0.40
CA ALA A 29 10.57 -11.35 -1.27
C ALA A 29 10.17 -12.84 -1.23
N ASP A 30 9.45 -13.26 -0.19
CA ASP A 30 9.05 -14.65 0.02
C ASP A 30 7.97 -15.07 -1.00
N ALA A 31 8.29 -16.11 -1.77
CA ALA A 31 7.46 -16.64 -2.84
C ALA A 31 6.13 -17.24 -2.37
N ASP A 32 6.01 -17.59 -1.08
CA ASP A 32 4.81 -18.15 -0.47
C ASP A 32 3.82 -17.06 0.01
N ASN A 33 4.16 -15.78 -0.22
CA ASN A 33 3.31 -14.64 0.07
C ASN A 33 2.74 -14.04 -1.22
N ASP A 34 1.44 -13.77 -1.21
CA ASP A 34 0.79 -12.96 -2.23
C ASP A 34 1.00 -11.49 -1.85
N VAL A 35 1.74 -10.76 -2.69
CA VAL A 35 2.01 -9.34 -2.47
C VAL A 35 1.15 -8.53 -3.41
N LEU A 36 0.39 -7.59 -2.85
CA LEU A 36 -0.50 -6.72 -3.61
C LEU A 36 -0.14 -5.26 -3.37
N VAL A 37 -0.49 -4.42 -4.34
CA VAL A 37 -0.45 -2.97 -4.24
C VAL A 37 -1.77 -2.41 -4.73
N SER A 38 -2.31 -1.41 -4.04
CA SER A 38 -3.53 -0.75 -4.50
C SER A 38 -3.26 0.14 -5.71
N ILE A 39 -4.17 0.15 -6.69
CA ILE A 39 -4.20 1.19 -7.73
C ILE A 39 -4.26 2.61 -7.14
N VAL A 40 -4.80 2.75 -5.92
CA VAL A 40 -4.89 4.02 -5.19
C VAL A 40 -3.52 4.56 -4.81
N SER A 41 -2.54 3.70 -4.51
CA SER A 41 -1.17 4.12 -4.24
C SER A 41 -0.53 4.76 -5.48
N LEU A 42 -0.77 4.21 -6.68
CA LEU A 42 -0.31 4.81 -7.93
C LEU A 42 -1.00 6.15 -8.22
N TRP A 43 -2.27 6.29 -7.84
CA TRP A 43 -3.00 7.55 -7.91
C TRP A 43 -2.40 8.61 -6.96
N GLU A 44 -2.13 8.24 -5.70
CA GLU A 44 -1.49 9.11 -4.72
C GLU A 44 -0.10 9.56 -5.19
N ILE A 45 0.73 8.63 -5.69
CA ILE A 45 2.06 8.93 -6.25
C ILE A 45 1.94 9.95 -7.39
N THR A 46 0.98 9.76 -8.29
CA THR A 46 0.74 10.68 -9.42
C THR A 46 0.41 12.09 -8.92
N ILE A 47 -0.43 12.22 -7.89
CA ILE A 47 -0.75 13.52 -7.29
C ILE A 47 0.50 14.13 -6.62
N LYS A 48 1.25 13.34 -5.85
CA LYS A 48 2.48 13.79 -5.20
C LYS A 48 3.53 14.25 -6.24
N TRP A 49 3.61 13.59 -7.38
CA TRP A 49 4.44 14.00 -8.51
C TRP A 49 3.97 15.34 -9.11
N TRP A 50 2.67 15.51 -9.38
CA TRP A 50 2.14 16.79 -9.88
C TRP A 50 2.46 17.98 -9.00
N VAL A 51 2.44 17.79 -7.67
CA VAL A 51 2.76 18.86 -6.71
C VAL A 51 4.25 18.95 -6.35
N GLY A 52 5.12 18.20 -7.05
CA GLY A 52 6.58 18.27 -6.89
C GLY A 52 7.11 17.60 -5.62
N LYS A 53 6.33 16.76 -4.94
CA LYS A 53 6.75 15.99 -3.76
C LYS A 53 7.47 14.68 -4.09
N LEU A 54 7.27 14.16 -5.31
CA LEU A 54 7.97 12.99 -5.83
C LEU A 54 8.59 13.30 -7.19
N ALA A 55 9.71 12.66 -7.50
CA ALA A 55 10.42 12.85 -8.76
C ALA A 55 9.76 12.13 -9.94
N GLN A 56 9.12 10.99 -9.67
CA GLN A 56 8.55 10.09 -10.68
C GLN A 56 7.02 9.97 -10.54
N SER A 57 6.35 9.76 -11.67
CA SER A 57 4.88 9.62 -11.75
C SER A 57 4.40 8.24 -11.31
N GLY A 58 3.11 8.10 -11.01
CA GLY A 58 2.53 6.78 -10.73
C GLY A 58 2.61 5.83 -11.91
N SER A 59 2.57 6.32 -13.16
CA SER A 59 2.77 5.47 -14.34
C SER A 59 4.19 4.89 -14.42
N HIS A 60 5.21 5.64 -13.98
CA HIS A 60 6.58 5.12 -13.91
C HIS A 60 6.66 3.95 -12.91
N PHE A 61 6.07 4.10 -11.73
CA PHE A 61 6.02 3.00 -10.75
C PHE A 61 5.15 1.83 -11.23
N ALA A 62 4.11 2.08 -12.04
CA ALA A 62 3.32 1.03 -12.68
C ALA A 62 4.18 0.19 -13.65
N GLU A 63 5.01 0.83 -14.47
CA GLU A 63 5.94 0.12 -15.37
C GLU A 63 6.95 -0.72 -14.59
N LEU A 64 7.45 -0.23 -13.45
CA LEU A 64 8.35 -1.01 -12.59
C LEU A 64 7.69 -2.24 -11.97
N LEU A 65 6.36 -2.22 -11.78
CA LEU A 65 5.61 -3.36 -11.25
C LEU A 65 5.47 -4.50 -12.25
N ASP A 66 5.53 -4.24 -13.56
CA ASP A 66 5.40 -5.28 -14.59
C ASP A 66 6.48 -6.37 -14.46
N ASP A 67 7.65 -6.02 -13.93
CA ASP A 67 8.77 -6.93 -13.67
C ASP A 67 8.76 -7.53 -12.25
N GLN A 68 7.72 -7.28 -11.45
CA GLN A 68 7.61 -7.72 -10.06
C GLN A 68 6.55 -8.80 -9.88
N ARG A 69 6.72 -9.65 -8.86
CA ARG A 69 5.67 -10.56 -8.39
C ARG A 69 4.70 -9.85 -7.45
N ILE A 70 4.16 -8.72 -7.88
CA ILE A 70 3.25 -7.87 -7.10
C ILE A 70 1.98 -7.64 -7.92
N ASP A 71 0.84 -8.05 -7.39
CA ASP A 71 -0.45 -7.89 -8.06
C ASP A 71 -1.06 -6.51 -7.80
N LEU A 72 -1.53 -5.86 -8.86
CA LEU A 72 -2.23 -4.59 -8.77
C LEU A 72 -3.71 -4.83 -8.40
N LEU A 73 -4.12 -4.36 -7.22
CA LEU A 73 -5.48 -4.52 -6.70
C LEU A 73 -6.39 -3.37 -7.18
N PRO A 74 -7.39 -3.63 -8.04
CA PRO A 74 -8.34 -2.61 -8.48
C PRO A 74 -9.29 -2.21 -7.35
N VAL A 75 -9.83 -1.00 -7.43
CA VAL A 75 -10.94 -0.56 -6.57
C VAL A 75 -12.25 -1.07 -7.13
N THR A 76 -13.08 -1.65 -6.26
CA THR A 76 -14.41 -2.18 -6.57
C THR A 76 -15.48 -1.50 -5.72
N ALA A 77 -16.75 -1.67 -6.10
CA ALA A 77 -17.88 -1.19 -5.30
C ALA A 77 -17.93 -1.83 -3.88
N GLU A 78 -17.37 -3.02 -3.69
CA GLU A 78 -17.27 -3.65 -2.37
C GLU A 78 -16.29 -2.91 -1.46
N HIS A 79 -15.20 -2.38 -2.01
CA HIS A 79 -14.25 -1.54 -1.27
C HIS A 79 -14.91 -0.22 -0.84
N ILE A 80 -15.77 0.35 -1.69
CA ILE A 80 -16.55 1.54 -1.31
C ILE A 80 -17.56 1.22 -0.19
N ARG A 81 -18.22 0.06 -0.22
CA ARG A 81 -19.11 -0.33 0.88
C ARG A 81 -18.37 -0.57 2.19
N ALA A 82 -17.13 -1.06 2.15
CA ALA A 82 -16.31 -1.22 3.34
C ALA A 82 -15.97 0.15 3.98
N LEU A 83 -15.80 1.20 3.17
CA LEU A 83 -15.61 2.58 3.67
C LEU A 83 -16.78 3.08 4.51
N ASP A 84 -18.03 2.72 4.17
CA ASP A 84 -19.23 3.18 4.90
C ASP A 84 -19.18 2.81 6.39
N THR A 85 -18.48 1.72 6.72
CA THR A 85 -18.33 1.20 8.08
C THR A 85 -16.95 1.47 8.70
N LEU A 86 -16.01 2.01 7.91
CA LEU A 86 -14.66 2.29 8.38
C LEU A 86 -14.68 3.51 9.33
N ALA A 87 -14.09 3.37 10.51
CA ALA A 87 -14.04 4.46 11.48
C ALA A 87 -13.24 5.66 10.94
N PHE A 88 -13.67 6.88 11.21
CA PHE A 88 -12.94 8.07 10.77
C PHE A 88 -11.91 8.51 11.83
N HIS A 89 -10.63 8.17 11.63
CA HIS A 89 -9.54 8.57 12.52
C HIS A 89 -8.66 9.70 11.98
N HIS A 90 -8.42 9.75 10.66
CA HIS A 90 -7.68 10.82 10.00
C HIS A 90 -8.25 11.17 8.62
N GLY A 91 -7.72 12.25 8.01
CA GLY A 91 -8.27 12.87 6.80
C GLY A 91 -7.60 12.48 5.49
N ASP A 92 -6.82 11.40 5.43
CA ASP A 92 -6.19 10.96 4.18
C ASP A 92 -7.13 10.01 3.40
N PRO A 93 -7.68 10.44 2.24
CA PRO A 93 -8.61 9.62 1.47
C PRO A 93 -7.96 8.40 0.81
N PHE A 94 -6.64 8.43 0.56
CA PHE A 94 -5.94 7.30 -0.05
C PHE A 94 -5.79 6.16 0.96
N ASP A 95 -5.39 6.50 2.18
CA ASP A 95 -5.30 5.54 3.29
C ASP A 95 -6.64 4.89 3.57
N HIS A 96 -7.74 5.65 3.53
CA HIS A 96 -9.08 5.09 3.74
C HIS A 96 -9.40 4.00 2.72
N LEU A 97 -9.11 4.23 1.44
CA LEU A 97 -9.35 3.22 0.40
C LEU A 97 -8.40 2.02 0.52
N ILE A 98 -7.12 2.23 0.87
CA ILE A 98 -6.16 1.15 1.13
C ILE A 98 -6.64 0.29 2.31
N LEU A 99 -7.08 0.91 3.40
CA LEU A 99 -7.62 0.23 4.58
C LEU A 99 -8.93 -0.50 4.28
N ALA A 100 -9.82 0.10 3.50
CA ALA A 100 -11.06 -0.54 3.07
C ALA A 100 -10.81 -1.76 2.17
N GLN A 101 -9.82 -1.67 1.27
CA GLN A 101 -9.36 -2.83 0.50
C GLN A 101 -8.77 -3.89 1.40
N ALA A 102 -7.91 -3.52 2.35
CA ALA A 102 -7.29 -4.47 3.28
C ALA A 102 -8.32 -5.17 4.18
N GLU A 103 -9.30 -4.45 4.69
CA GLU A 103 -10.40 -5.03 5.47
C GLU A 103 -11.20 -6.01 4.61
N ARG A 104 -11.65 -5.56 3.43
CA ARG A 104 -12.55 -6.34 2.57
C ARG A 104 -11.88 -7.59 2.02
N GLU A 105 -10.61 -7.49 1.63
CA GLU A 105 -9.81 -8.57 1.06
C GLU A 105 -9.05 -9.38 2.13
N ARG A 106 -9.14 -9.01 3.42
CA ARG A 106 -8.44 -9.65 4.54
C ARG A 106 -6.92 -9.66 4.37
N LEU A 107 -6.35 -8.51 4.03
CA LEU A 107 -4.92 -8.31 3.79
C LEU A 107 -4.24 -7.76 5.04
N MET A 108 -2.94 -8.05 5.18
CA MET A 108 -2.09 -7.37 6.15
C MET A 108 -1.41 -6.18 5.49
N VAL A 109 -1.57 -4.99 6.04
CA VAL A 109 -0.99 -3.76 5.49
C VAL A 109 0.46 -3.64 5.92
N VAL A 110 1.39 -3.51 4.97
CA VAL A 110 2.80 -3.20 5.25
C VAL A 110 2.97 -1.69 5.25
N THR A 111 3.08 -1.08 6.43
CA THR A 111 3.11 0.37 6.60
C THR A 111 3.98 0.81 7.77
N SER A 112 4.40 2.07 7.77
CA SER A 112 5.01 2.75 8.91
C SER A 112 4.14 3.92 9.41
N ASP A 113 2.94 4.11 8.82
CA ASP A 113 1.97 5.07 9.35
C ASP A 113 1.22 4.47 10.55
N ARG A 114 1.40 5.11 11.70
CA ARG A 114 0.76 4.71 12.95
C ARG A 114 -0.74 5.01 12.97
N GLN A 115 -1.23 5.90 12.12
CA GLN A 115 -2.65 6.21 11.99
C GLN A 115 -3.44 5.02 11.44
N MET A 116 -2.86 4.25 10.51
CA MET A 116 -3.49 3.07 9.93
C MET A 116 -3.80 1.99 10.98
N ALA A 117 -2.95 1.86 12.01
CA ALA A 117 -3.16 0.91 13.10
C ALA A 117 -4.41 1.21 13.95
N LEU A 118 -4.97 2.43 13.89
CA LEU A 118 -6.17 2.82 14.64
C LEU A 118 -7.44 2.16 14.07
N TYR A 119 -7.40 1.70 12.83
CA TYR A 119 -8.56 1.20 12.10
C TYR A 119 -8.87 -0.28 12.35
N GLY A 120 -8.10 -0.97 13.20
CA GLY A 120 -8.29 -2.39 13.50
C GLY A 120 -7.92 -3.34 12.36
N VAL A 121 -7.33 -2.82 11.28
CA VAL A 121 -6.78 -3.62 10.18
C VAL A 121 -5.40 -4.17 10.60
N PRO A 122 -5.11 -5.46 10.38
CA PRO A 122 -3.79 -6.02 10.68
C PRO A 122 -2.68 -5.30 9.92
N CYS A 123 -1.65 -4.83 10.65
CA CYS A 123 -0.52 -4.10 10.09
C CYS A 123 0.82 -4.79 10.42
N ILE A 124 1.75 -4.69 9.48
CA ILE A 124 3.17 -5.07 9.62
C ILE A 124 3.99 -3.78 9.47
N GLU A 125 4.89 -3.53 10.42
CA GLU A 125 5.80 -2.39 10.36
C GLU A 125 6.70 -2.47 9.12
N ALA A 126 6.78 -1.41 8.33
CA ALA A 126 7.61 -1.39 7.11
C ALA A 126 9.10 -1.07 7.37
N ALA A 127 9.43 -0.31 8.41
CA ALA A 127 10.77 0.27 8.57
C ALA A 127 11.71 -0.41 9.57
N LYS A 128 11.28 -1.49 10.26
CA LYS A 128 12.07 -2.13 11.34
C LYS A 128 12.66 -3.48 10.96
#